data_AF-A0A928WUD1-F1
#
_entry.id   AF-A0A928WUD1-F1
#
_cell.length_a   1.000
_cell.length_b   1.000
_cell.length_c   1.000
_cell.angle_alpha   90.00
_cell.angle_beta   90.00
_cell.angle_gamma   90.00
#
_symmetry.space_group_name_H-M   'P 1'
#
loop_
_entity.id
_entity.type
_entity.pdbx_description
1 polymer ?
#
loop_
_entity_poly.entity_id
_entity_poly.type
_entity_poly.pdbx_seq_one_letter_code
_entity_poly.pdbx_strand_id
1 'polypeptide(L)'
;FNVVNHHFLIVTRAFEPQENWLTLADFAALGQCLGEVDGLGFFNGGKVAGASQPHKHLQIVPLVDMELPMEVAIEQAIAHSADQMIVRSPLLPFEHAITSFNFPSLDLTDYSTTPTPSTQSLAQRYLDHYQRLLDAVGIRSSRHSVNGWGGTQSAPYNLLCTRNWMMVVPRSREGYAGISVNSLGFAGSLLVKDKAQLAQLRQLGPLKLLEQVGS
;
A
#
# COMPACT_ATOMS: atom_id res chain seq x y z
N PHE A 1 -11.30 -5.73 -15.74
CA PHE A 1 -10.61 -5.16 -16.91
C PHE A 1 -9.29 -4.59 -16.42
N ASN A 2 -8.17 -5.11 -16.93
CA ASN A 2 -6.83 -4.66 -16.56
C ASN A 2 -6.43 -3.49 -17.45
N VAL A 3 -6.15 -2.35 -16.83
CA VAL A 3 -5.63 -1.15 -17.53
C VAL A 3 -4.10 -1.23 -17.67
N VAL A 4 -3.44 -1.99 -16.78
CA VAL A 4 -2.00 -2.27 -16.81
C VAL A 4 -1.78 -3.75 -17.15
N ASN A 5 -0.82 -4.02 -18.04
CA ASN A 5 -0.46 -5.37 -18.41
C ASN A 5 0.04 -6.15 -17.19
N HIS A 6 -0.18 -7.47 -17.20
CA HIS A 6 0.29 -8.38 -16.15
C HIS A 6 -0.14 -8.07 -14.71
N HIS A 7 -1.14 -7.18 -14.53
CA HIS A 7 -1.77 -6.92 -13.23
C HIS A 7 -2.52 -8.16 -12.75
N PHE A 8 -2.21 -8.62 -11.53
CA PHE A 8 -2.85 -9.77 -10.90
C PHE A 8 -3.28 -9.50 -9.46
N LEU A 9 -4.20 -10.34 -8.98
CA LEU A 9 -4.82 -10.25 -7.66
C LEU A 9 -4.36 -11.38 -6.75
N ILE A 10 -4.13 -11.09 -5.47
CA ILE A 10 -4.06 -12.07 -4.40
C ILE A 10 -5.38 -11.99 -3.65
N VAL A 11 -6.23 -13.00 -3.80
CA VAL A 11 -7.60 -13.01 -3.26
C VAL A 11 -7.73 -14.06 -2.17
N THR A 12 -8.39 -13.70 -1.08
CA THR A 12 -8.73 -14.65 0.00
C THR A 12 -9.66 -15.75 -0.53
N ARG A 13 -9.46 -17.01 -0.09
CA ARG A 13 -10.26 -18.15 -0.60
C ARG A 13 -11.73 -18.05 -0.16
N ALA A 14 -11.94 -17.76 1.12
CA ALA A 14 -13.26 -17.47 1.65
C ALA A 14 -13.53 -15.97 1.50
N PHE A 15 -14.81 -15.59 1.50
CA PHE A 15 -15.17 -14.18 1.50
C PHE A 15 -14.71 -13.52 2.81
N GLU A 16 -13.83 -12.54 2.67
CA GLU A 16 -13.49 -11.58 3.71
C GLU A 16 -13.82 -10.16 3.20
N PRO A 17 -14.39 -9.27 4.03
CA PRO A 17 -14.56 -7.86 3.66
C PRO A 17 -13.24 -7.17 3.30
N GLN A 18 -13.24 -6.37 2.23
CA GLN A 18 -12.11 -5.54 1.80
C GLN A 18 -11.73 -4.46 2.83
N GLU A 19 -12.59 -4.20 3.81
CA GLU A 19 -12.31 -3.28 4.92
C GLU A 19 -11.66 -3.98 6.11
N ASN A 20 -11.40 -5.29 6.05
CA ASN A 20 -10.67 -5.97 7.11
C ASN A 20 -9.18 -5.65 7.06
N TRP A 21 -8.55 -5.60 8.24
CA TRP A 21 -7.10 -5.46 8.36
C TRP A 21 -6.35 -6.52 7.55
N LEU A 22 -5.17 -6.16 7.04
CA LEU A 22 -4.24 -7.13 6.48
C LEU A 22 -3.63 -7.96 7.62
N THR A 23 -3.51 -9.25 7.38
CA THR A 23 -3.08 -10.27 8.33
C THR A 23 -1.70 -10.79 7.96
N LEU A 24 -1.12 -11.62 8.84
CA LEU A 24 0.12 -12.32 8.56
C LEU A 24 0.04 -13.17 7.27
N ALA A 25 -1.12 -13.79 7.00
CA ALA A 25 -1.31 -14.60 5.80
C ALA A 25 -1.33 -13.75 4.52
N ASP A 26 -1.90 -12.55 4.58
CA ASP A 26 -1.89 -11.62 3.46
C ASP A 26 -0.47 -11.17 3.13
N PHE A 27 0.34 -10.85 4.15
CA PHE A 27 1.74 -10.47 3.97
C PHE A 27 2.66 -11.64 3.58
N ALA A 28 2.33 -12.86 4.00
CA ALA A 28 3.02 -14.06 3.51
C ALA A 28 2.81 -14.24 2.01
N ALA A 29 1.56 -14.14 1.53
CA ALA A 29 1.25 -14.22 0.11
C ALA A 29 1.86 -13.05 -0.68
N LEU A 30 1.75 -11.82 -0.17
CA LEU A 30 2.35 -10.64 -0.80
C LEU A 30 3.87 -10.78 -0.92
N GLY A 31 4.54 -11.22 0.14
CA GLY A 31 5.99 -11.42 0.16
C GLY A 31 6.46 -12.48 -0.83
N GLN A 32 5.71 -13.60 -0.98
CA GLN A 32 6.01 -14.62 -1.99
C GLN A 32 5.88 -14.05 -3.41
N CYS A 33 4.79 -13.34 -3.71
CA CYS A 33 4.59 -12.77 -5.04
C CYS A 33 5.63 -11.68 -5.36
N LEU A 34 5.93 -10.80 -4.42
CA LEU A 34 7.00 -9.80 -4.57
C LEU A 34 8.37 -10.46 -4.63
N GLY A 35 8.57 -11.68 -4.15
CA GLY A 35 9.81 -12.43 -4.31
C GLY A 35 10.08 -12.84 -5.76
N GLU A 36 9.03 -13.26 -6.46
CA GLU A 36 9.09 -13.73 -7.85
C GLU A 36 8.98 -12.58 -8.87
N VAL A 37 8.18 -11.55 -8.55
CA VAL A 37 7.87 -10.43 -9.44
C VAL A 37 8.40 -9.14 -8.83
N ASP A 38 9.23 -8.42 -9.58
CA ASP A 38 9.59 -7.05 -9.21
C ASP A 38 8.42 -6.12 -9.54
N GLY A 39 7.73 -5.65 -8.49
CA GLY A 39 6.38 -5.11 -8.62
C GLY A 39 6.01 -4.16 -7.48
N LEU A 40 4.95 -3.40 -7.74
CA LEU A 40 4.22 -2.63 -6.75
C LEU A 40 3.01 -3.44 -6.28
N GLY A 41 3.07 -3.93 -5.05
CA GLY A 41 1.93 -4.47 -4.33
C GLY A 41 1.10 -3.35 -3.71
N PHE A 42 -0.22 -3.46 -3.73
CA PHE A 42 -1.09 -2.46 -3.12
C PHE A 42 -2.43 -3.01 -2.61
N PHE A 43 -3.00 -2.28 -1.65
CA PHE A 43 -4.30 -2.54 -1.04
C PHE A 43 -5.13 -1.26 -0.99
N ASN A 44 -6.40 -1.36 -1.36
CA ASN A 44 -7.38 -0.29 -1.17
C ASN A 44 -8.30 -0.72 -0.03
N GLY A 45 -8.11 -0.20 1.18
CA GLY A 45 -8.92 -0.53 2.35
C GLY A 45 -10.31 0.09 2.25
N GLY A 46 -11.24 -0.59 1.61
CA GLY A 46 -12.64 -0.18 1.48
C GLY A 46 -12.94 0.84 0.37
N LYS A 47 -14.23 1.16 0.21
CA LYS A 47 -14.74 1.97 -0.90
C LYS A 47 -14.10 3.36 -0.98
N VAL A 48 -13.90 4.01 0.17
CA VAL A 48 -13.26 5.34 0.25
C VAL A 48 -11.80 5.31 -0.20
N ALA A 49 -11.12 4.17 -0.08
CA ALA A 49 -9.76 4.01 -0.58
C ALA A 49 -9.69 3.65 -2.09
N GLY A 50 -10.83 3.65 -2.80
CA GLY A 50 -10.91 3.30 -4.22
C GLY A 50 -11.04 1.79 -4.49
N ALA A 51 -11.49 1.00 -3.51
CA ALA A 51 -11.81 -0.40 -3.75
C ALA A 51 -13.05 -0.55 -4.65
N SER A 52 -12.92 -1.39 -5.68
CA SER A 52 -14.01 -1.68 -6.62
C SER A 52 -14.77 -2.98 -6.31
N GLN A 53 -14.18 -3.87 -5.50
CA GLN A 53 -14.76 -5.16 -5.11
C GLN A 53 -14.82 -5.28 -3.58
N PRO A 54 -15.88 -5.87 -3.02
CA PRO A 54 -16.06 -6.02 -1.57
C PRO A 54 -15.25 -7.19 -0.99
N HIS A 55 -14.83 -8.15 -1.81
CA HIS A 55 -14.04 -9.31 -1.38
C HIS A 55 -12.57 -8.92 -1.28
N LYS A 56 -11.96 -9.19 -0.13
CA LYS A 56 -10.56 -8.90 0.21
C LYS A 56 -9.57 -9.42 -0.83
N HIS A 57 -8.89 -8.47 -1.45
CA HIS A 57 -7.82 -8.69 -2.40
C HIS A 57 -6.70 -7.66 -2.28
N LEU A 58 -5.47 -8.13 -2.46
CA LEU A 58 -4.30 -7.32 -2.80
C LEU A 58 -4.09 -7.34 -4.31
N GLN A 59 -3.43 -6.32 -4.83
CA GLN A 59 -3.12 -6.16 -6.24
C GLN A 59 -1.61 -6.05 -6.41
N ILE A 60 -1.06 -6.59 -7.50
CA ILE A 60 0.34 -6.41 -7.87
C ILE A 60 0.43 -6.00 -9.33
N VAL A 61 1.15 -4.90 -9.57
CA VAL A 61 1.52 -4.44 -10.90
C VAL A 61 3.05 -4.59 -11.05
N PRO A 62 3.54 -5.36 -12.04
CA PRO A 62 4.97 -5.44 -12.32
C PRO A 62 5.56 -4.09 -12.69
N LEU A 63 6.76 -3.77 -12.19
CA LEU A 63 7.42 -2.48 -12.48
C LEU A 63 7.94 -2.39 -13.92
N VAL A 64 8.11 -3.52 -14.61
CA VAL A 64 8.39 -3.53 -16.05
C VAL A 64 7.29 -2.86 -16.88
N ASP A 65 6.06 -2.82 -16.34
CA ASP A 65 4.89 -2.24 -17.00
C ASP A 65 4.49 -0.87 -16.42
N MET A 66 5.25 -0.33 -15.46
CA MET A 66 4.85 0.85 -14.70
C MET A 66 6.04 1.67 -14.19
N GLU A 67 6.01 2.97 -14.45
CA GLU A 67 6.85 3.93 -13.73
C GLU A 67 6.21 4.31 -12.39
N LEU A 68 7.06 4.59 -11.39
CA LEU A 68 6.65 5.11 -10.08
C LEU A 68 7.10 6.56 -9.92
N PRO A 69 6.38 7.56 -10.48
CA PRO A 69 6.78 8.97 -10.37
C PRO A 69 7.01 9.47 -8.94
N MET A 70 6.35 8.87 -7.95
CA MET A 70 6.51 9.23 -6.54
C MET A 70 7.72 8.59 -5.86
N GLU A 71 8.38 7.61 -6.50
CA GLU A 71 9.50 6.88 -5.91
C GLU A 71 10.68 7.80 -5.57
N VAL A 72 10.98 8.79 -6.41
CA VAL A 72 12.03 9.79 -6.12
C VAL A 72 11.74 10.53 -4.80
N ALA A 73 10.48 10.92 -4.55
CA ALA A 73 10.10 11.61 -3.32
C ALA A 73 10.19 10.69 -2.08
N ILE A 74 9.93 9.39 -2.27
CA ILE A 74 10.01 8.35 -1.25
C ILE A 74 11.49 8.06 -0.91
N GLU A 75 12.33 7.81 -1.91
CA GLU A 75 13.76 7.57 -1.77
C GLU A 75 14.48 8.74 -1.11
N GLN A 76 14.15 9.97 -1.49
CA GLN A 76 14.68 11.17 -0.83
C GLN A 76 14.27 11.23 0.64
N ALA A 77 13.02 10.92 0.99
CA ALA A 77 12.60 10.90 2.39
C ALA A 77 13.34 9.84 3.21
N ILE A 78 13.56 8.65 2.63
CA ILE A 78 14.31 7.55 3.25
C ILE A 78 15.78 7.93 3.44
N ALA A 79 16.42 8.52 2.43
CA ALA A 79 17.82 8.91 2.48
C ALA A 79 18.13 9.98 3.54
N HIS A 80 17.15 10.84 3.87
CA HIS A 80 17.28 11.89 4.88
C HIS A 80 16.71 11.50 6.26
N SER A 81 16.41 10.21 6.49
CA SER A 81 15.70 9.72 7.67
C SER A 81 16.44 9.84 9.01
N ALA A 82 17.78 10.01 9.01
CA ALA A 82 18.61 10.06 10.22
C ALA A 82 18.22 8.97 11.26
N ASP A 83 18.18 7.72 10.81
CA ASP A 83 17.81 6.51 11.58
C ASP A 83 16.32 6.39 11.98
N GLN A 84 15.45 7.29 11.51
CA GLN A 84 14.00 7.15 11.71
C GLN A 84 13.45 5.95 10.92
N MET A 85 12.83 5.02 11.64
CA MET A 85 12.16 3.85 11.04
C MET A 85 10.94 4.22 10.19
N ILE A 86 10.25 5.30 10.56
CA ILE A 86 9.07 5.81 9.87
C ILE A 86 9.35 7.27 9.50
N VAL A 87 9.19 7.59 8.21
CA VAL A 87 9.45 8.92 7.66
C VAL A 87 8.25 9.45 6.89
N ARG A 88 8.29 10.74 6.58
CA ARG A 88 7.39 11.41 5.65
C ARG A 88 8.19 12.19 4.62
N SER A 89 7.72 12.24 3.39
CA SER A 89 8.30 13.07 2.35
C SER A 89 7.72 14.48 2.41
N PRO A 90 8.55 15.53 2.54
CA PRO A 90 8.06 16.91 2.47
C PRO A 90 7.60 17.31 1.05
N LEU A 91 7.86 16.47 0.05
CA LEU A 91 7.47 16.71 -1.34
C LEU A 91 6.05 16.21 -1.67
N LEU A 92 5.43 15.44 -0.77
CA LEU A 92 4.10 14.87 -0.95
C LEU A 92 3.09 15.65 -0.08
N PRO A 93 2.12 16.37 -0.67
CA PRO A 93 1.24 17.28 0.07
C PRO A 93 0.00 16.59 0.65
N PHE A 94 0.12 15.35 1.10
CA PHE A 94 -0.98 14.59 1.69
C PHE A 94 -0.47 13.81 2.90
N GLU A 95 -1.35 13.44 3.84
CA GLU A 95 -0.95 12.61 4.96
C GLU A 95 -0.48 11.22 4.49
N HIS A 96 0.70 10.79 4.93
CA HIS A 96 1.26 9.47 4.60
C HIS A 96 2.34 9.10 5.61
N ALA A 97 2.72 7.83 5.66
CA ALA A 97 3.92 7.37 6.34
C ALA A 97 4.67 6.39 5.45
N ILE A 98 6.00 6.43 5.50
CA ILE A 98 6.91 5.60 4.70
C ILE A 98 7.85 4.86 5.64
N THR A 99 8.16 3.61 5.30
CA THR A 99 9.25 2.85 5.92
C THR A 99 10.03 2.16 4.82
N SER A 100 11.34 2.04 5.02
CA SER A 100 12.22 1.28 4.14
C SER A 100 12.70 0.03 4.85
N PHE A 101 12.94 -1.01 4.08
CA PHE A 101 13.58 -2.23 4.55
C PHE A 101 14.50 -2.75 3.46
N ASN A 102 15.63 -3.28 3.88
CA ASN A 102 16.45 -4.12 3.03
C ASN A 102 16.30 -5.52 3.59
N PHE A 103 15.61 -6.39 2.85
CA PHE A 103 15.58 -7.81 3.17
C PHE A 103 16.74 -8.47 2.42
N PRO A 104 17.93 -8.64 3.06
CA PRO A 104 19.02 -9.39 2.46
C PRO A 104 18.47 -10.80 2.24
N SER A 105 18.45 -11.21 0.97
CA SER A 105 17.81 -12.41 0.45
C SER A 105 16.32 -12.58 0.79
N LEU A 106 15.49 -12.45 -0.24
CA LEU A 106 14.31 -13.30 -0.39
C LEU A 106 14.81 -14.74 -0.53
N ASP A 107 15.30 -15.35 0.56
CA ASP A 107 15.53 -16.79 0.60
C ASP A 107 14.15 -17.44 0.57
N LEU A 108 13.64 -17.61 -0.65
CA LEU A 108 12.44 -18.35 -1.01
C LEU A 108 12.56 -19.85 -0.64
N THR A 109 13.62 -20.25 0.07
CA THR A 109 13.94 -21.63 0.45
C THR A 109 13.65 -21.92 1.92
N ASP A 110 13.26 -20.95 2.75
CA ASP A 110 12.85 -21.20 4.14
C ASP A 110 11.41 -21.74 4.24
N TYR A 111 11.14 -22.79 3.45
CA TYR A 111 10.06 -23.75 3.65
C TYR A 111 10.44 -24.83 4.68
N SER A 112 11.59 -24.69 5.33
CA SER A 112 12.06 -25.65 6.33
C SER A 112 11.16 -25.62 7.55
N THR A 113 10.59 -26.77 7.88
CA THR A 113 9.73 -27.01 9.06
C THR A 113 10.49 -26.96 10.39
N THR A 114 11.72 -26.44 10.42
CA THR A 114 12.52 -26.31 11.64
C THR A 114 12.81 -24.84 11.92
N PRO A 115 12.08 -24.22 12.87
CA PRO A 115 12.32 -22.82 13.23
C PRO A 115 13.64 -22.71 13.99
N THR A 116 14.61 -21.97 13.44
CA THR A 116 15.65 -21.34 14.27
C THR A 116 14.98 -20.26 15.14
N PRO A 117 15.14 -20.27 16.48
CA PRO A 117 14.34 -19.41 17.39
C PRO A 117 14.56 -17.89 17.26
N SER A 118 15.48 -17.42 16.42
CA SER A 118 15.99 -16.05 16.46
C SER A 118 15.72 -15.21 15.21
N THR A 119 15.04 -15.73 14.19
CA THR A 119 14.74 -14.98 12.95
C THR A 119 13.23 -14.83 12.76
N GLN A 120 12.75 -13.59 12.86
CA GLN A 120 11.38 -13.23 12.52
C GLN A 120 11.12 -13.46 11.02
N SER A 121 10.01 -14.10 10.68
CA SER A 121 9.66 -14.38 9.27
C SER A 121 9.48 -13.07 8.47
N LEU A 122 9.70 -13.13 7.16
CA LEU A 122 9.48 -11.99 6.26
C LEU A 122 8.06 -11.43 6.36
N ALA A 123 7.06 -12.31 6.44
CA ALA A 123 5.66 -11.93 6.60
C ALA A 123 5.43 -11.15 7.90
N GLN A 124 6.05 -11.58 9.01
CA GLN A 124 5.92 -10.88 10.29
C GLN A 124 6.63 -9.52 10.25
N ARG A 125 7.77 -9.39 9.54
CA ARG A 125 8.42 -8.08 9.36
C ARG A 125 7.52 -7.12 8.58
N TYR A 126 6.92 -7.57 7.47
CA TYR A 126 5.95 -6.76 6.73
C TYR A 126 4.75 -6.35 7.58
N LEU A 127 4.19 -7.28 8.35
CA LEU A 127 3.06 -7.00 9.24
C LEU A 127 3.42 -5.94 10.29
N ASP A 128 4.60 -6.03 10.91
CA ASP A 128 5.07 -5.05 11.89
C ASP A 128 5.26 -3.67 11.27
N HIS A 129 5.85 -3.59 10.08
CA HIS A 129 6.00 -2.34 9.32
C HIS A 129 4.64 -1.71 9.01
N TYR A 130 3.69 -2.52 8.51
CA TYR A 130 2.33 -2.08 8.23
C TYR A 130 1.63 -1.51 9.46
N GLN A 131 1.69 -2.20 10.60
CA GLN A 131 1.07 -1.73 11.85
C GLN A 131 1.69 -0.42 12.35
N ARG A 132 3.02 -0.29 12.30
CA ARG A 132 3.73 0.94 12.66
C ARG A 132 3.36 2.12 11.76
N LEU A 133 3.22 1.86 10.45
CA LEU A 133 2.80 2.88 9.49
C LEU A 133 1.39 3.38 9.77
N LEU A 134 0.44 2.48 10.05
CA LEU A 134 -0.92 2.83 10.42
C LEU A 134 -0.96 3.66 11.72
N ASP A 135 -0.22 3.24 12.74
CA ASP A 135 -0.11 3.99 14.00
C ASP A 135 0.46 5.40 13.77
N ALA A 136 1.46 5.55 12.90
CA ALA A 136 2.10 6.82 12.55
C ALA A 136 1.19 7.80 11.79
N VAL A 137 0.13 7.30 11.17
CA VAL A 137 -0.92 8.10 10.53
C VAL A 137 -2.23 8.11 11.33
N GLY A 138 -2.18 7.69 12.60
CA GLY A 138 -3.32 7.75 13.52
C GLY A 138 -4.41 6.69 13.30
N ILE A 139 -4.20 5.72 12.40
CA ILE A 139 -5.14 4.63 12.13
C ILE A 139 -4.85 3.49 13.10
N ARG A 140 -5.57 3.47 14.22
CA ARG A 140 -5.32 2.53 15.31
C ARG A 140 -6.34 1.42 15.36
N SER A 141 -5.90 0.27 15.83
CA SER A 141 -6.74 -0.89 16.04
C SER A 141 -7.53 -0.77 17.35
N SER A 142 -8.71 -1.41 17.44
CA SER A 142 -9.51 -1.36 18.67
C SER A 142 -8.88 -2.28 19.73
N ARG A 143 -8.85 -1.81 20.99
CA ARG A 143 -8.26 -2.58 22.12
C ARG A 143 -9.01 -3.89 22.45
N HIS A 144 -10.12 -4.19 21.76
CA HIS A 144 -11.00 -5.32 22.07
C HIS A 144 -10.73 -6.58 21.24
N SER A 145 -9.80 -6.57 20.28
CA SER A 145 -9.44 -7.79 19.54
C SER A 145 -8.24 -8.50 20.19
N VAL A 146 -8.16 -9.82 20.00
CA VAL A 146 -7.21 -10.75 20.68
C VAL A 146 -5.72 -10.38 20.47
N ASN A 147 -5.42 -9.50 19.51
CA ASN A 147 -4.09 -8.99 19.16
C ASN A 147 -4.11 -7.51 18.70
N GLY A 148 -5.17 -6.76 19.00
CA GLY A 148 -5.40 -5.40 18.47
C GLY A 148 -5.86 -5.38 17.01
N TRP A 149 -5.23 -6.16 16.12
CA TRP A 149 -5.39 -6.10 14.66
C TRP A 149 -6.25 -7.22 14.07
N GLY A 150 -7.54 -7.25 14.43
CA GLY A 150 -8.52 -8.20 13.89
C GLY A 150 -9.83 -7.53 13.51
N GLY A 151 -10.48 -8.05 12.46
CA GLY A 151 -11.76 -7.52 11.95
C GLY A 151 -11.59 -6.28 11.07
N THR A 152 -12.59 -5.40 11.14
CA THR A 152 -12.69 -4.21 10.29
C THR A 152 -11.73 -3.10 10.71
N GLN A 153 -11.13 -2.45 9.73
CA GLN A 153 -10.28 -1.28 9.90
C GLN A 153 -11.02 -0.08 10.48
N SER A 154 -10.33 0.75 11.25
CA SER A 154 -10.92 1.94 11.89
C SER A 154 -11.04 3.15 10.95
N ALA A 155 -10.29 3.16 9.86
CA ALA A 155 -10.33 4.20 8.84
C ALA A 155 -9.89 3.63 7.47
N PRO A 156 -10.36 4.21 6.35
CA PRO A 156 -9.92 3.82 5.02
C PRO A 156 -8.49 4.31 4.75
N TYR A 157 -7.71 3.48 4.07
CA TYR A 157 -6.34 3.81 3.69
C TYR A 157 -5.92 3.08 2.41
N ASN A 158 -4.90 3.60 1.75
CA ASN A 158 -4.15 2.89 0.74
C ASN A 158 -2.85 2.35 1.32
N LEU A 159 -2.52 1.10 1.00
CA LEU A 159 -1.18 0.54 1.18
C LEU A 159 -0.50 0.46 -0.19
N LEU A 160 0.78 0.81 -0.22
CA LEU A 160 1.70 0.60 -1.33
C LEU A 160 2.94 -0.12 -0.78
N CYS A 161 3.45 -1.12 -1.48
CA CYS A 161 4.59 -1.92 -1.03
C CYS A 161 5.41 -2.39 -2.23
N THR A 162 6.71 -2.12 -2.18
CA THR A 162 7.71 -2.74 -3.06
C THR A 162 8.59 -3.68 -2.23
N ARG A 163 9.68 -4.18 -2.82
CA ARG A 163 10.71 -4.94 -2.11
C ARG A 163 11.55 -4.08 -1.14
N ASN A 164 11.55 -2.76 -1.34
CA ASN A 164 12.48 -1.84 -0.67
C ASN A 164 11.77 -0.90 0.31
N TRP A 165 10.48 -0.64 0.09
CA TRP A 165 9.73 0.31 0.90
C TRP A 165 8.25 -0.04 0.97
N MET A 166 7.59 0.51 2.00
CA MET A 166 6.15 0.45 2.18
C MET A 166 5.63 1.83 2.57
N MET A 167 4.48 2.21 2.02
CA MET A 167 3.81 3.47 2.29
C MET A 167 2.33 3.25 2.62
N VAL A 168 1.85 3.92 3.66
CA VAL A 168 0.43 4.01 4.00
C VAL A 168 -0.05 5.44 3.78
N VAL A 169 -1.24 5.58 3.20
CA VAL A 169 -1.91 6.86 2.97
C VAL A 169 -3.34 6.79 3.51
N PRO A 170 -3.68 7.50 4.59
CA PRO A 170 -5.07 7.68 5.03
C PRO A 170 -5.92 8.34 3.95
N ARG A 171 -7.19 7.93 3.85
CA ARG A 171 -8.10 8.42 2.81
C ARG A 171 -9.29 9.15 3.41
N SER A 172 -9.61 10.31 2.85
CA SER A 172 -10.78 11.10 3.26
C SER A 172 -11.97 10.96 2.30
N ARG A 173 -11.70 10.65 1.03
CA ARG A 173 -12.72 10.45 -0.02
C ARG A 173 -12.16 9.59 -1.16
N GLU A 174 -13.05 8.93 -1.91
CA GLU A 174 -12.68 8.03 -3.02
C GLU A 174 -12.06 8.76 -4.22
N GLY A 175 -12.50 9.98 -4.48
CA GLY A 175 -12.06 10.79 -5.60
C GLY A 175 -12.37 12.26 -5.36
N TYR A 176 -11.90 13.10 -6.26
CA TYR A 176 -12.19 14.53 -6.23
C TYR A 176 -12.39 15.06 -7.64
N ALA A 177 -13.34 15.99 -7.78
CA ALA A 177 -13.65 16.61 -9.05
C ALA A 177 -14.04 15.60 -10.16
N GLY A 178 -14.68 14.49 -9.78
CA GLY A 178 -15.10 13.40 -10.68
C GLY A 178 -13.99 12.41 -11.06
N ILE A 179 -12.77 12.61 -10.57
CA ILE A 179 -11.62 11.72 -10.80
C ILE A 179 -11.44 10.80 -9.59
N SER A 180 -11.66 9.51 -9.80
CA SER A 180 -11.43 8.45 -8.82
C SER A 180 -9.94 8.27 -8.55
N VAL A 181 -9.57 8.01 -7.28
CA VAL A 181 -8.19 7.76 -6.87
C VAL A 181 -8.10 6.49 -6.01
N ASN A 182 -7.21 5.58 -6.39
CA ASN A 182 -6.83 4.40 -5.61
C ASN A 182 -5.32 4.45 -5.29
N SER A 183 -4.74 3.35 -4.78
CA SER A 183 -3.31 3.30 -4.47
C SER A 183 -2.40 3.69 -5.64
N LEU A 184 -2.74 3.36 -6.90
CA LEU A 184 -1.91 3.73 -8.05
C LEU A 184 -1.82 5.24 -8.26
N GLY A 185 -2.87 5.99 -7.89
CA GLY A 185 -2.81 7.45 -7.91
C GLY A 185 -1.72 8.00 -6.98
N PHE A 186 -1.55 7.39 -5.81
CA PHE A 186 -0.49 7.75 -4.86
C PHE A 186 0.89 7.18 -5.25
N ALA A 187 0.95 6.28 -6.22
CA ALA A 187 2.20 5.91 -6.89
C ALA A 187 2.58 6.89 -8.03
N GLY A 188 1.66 7.80 -8.40
CA GLY A 188 1.82 8.77 -9.49
C GLY A 188 1.12 8.39 -10.80
N SER A 189 0.37 7.28 -10.82
CA SER A 189 -0.39 6.84 -12.00
C SER A 189 -1.88 7.14 -11.82
N LEU A 190 -2.32 8.23 -12.45
CA LEU A 190 -3.71 8.70 -12.41
C LEU A 190 -4.46 8.29 -13.68
N LEU A 191 -5.59 7.61 -13.50
CA LEU A 191 -6.46 7.21 -14.58
C LEU A 191 -7.63 8.19 -14.73
N VAL A 192 -7.80 8.74 -15.93
CA VAL A 192 -8.94 9.58 -16.31
C VAL A 192 -9.75 8.89 -17.40
N LYS A 193 -11.07 9.08 -17.37
CA LYS A 193 -12.02 8.36 -18.25
C LYS A 193 -12.17 9.03 -19.62
N ASP A 194 -11.94 10.34 -19.70
CA ASP A 194 -12.16 11.13 -20.91
C ASP A 194 -11.25 12.37 -20.97
N LYS A 195 -11.32 13.08 -22.10
CA LYS A 195 -10.53 14.30 -22.35
C LYS A 195 -10.90 15.46 -21.42
N ALA A 196 -12.14 15.53 -20.94
CA ALA A 196 -12.57 16.59 -20.03
C ALA A 196 -11.92 16.39 -18.65
N GLN A 197 -11.93 15.16 -18.14
CA GLN A 197 -11.21 14.80 -16.91
C GLN A 197 -9.69 15.03 -17.04
N LEU A 198 -9.10 14.72 -18.21
CA LEU A 198 -7.69 15.03 -18.44
C LEU A 198 -7.40 16.54 -18.40
N ALA A 199 -8.24 17.36 -19.03
CA ALA A 199 -8.08 18.81 -19.00
C ALA A 199 -8.23 19.36 -17.57
N GLN A 200 -9.21 18.85 -16.83
CA GLN A 200 -9.43 19.19 -15.44
C GLN A 200 -8.26 18.78 -14.54
N LEU A 201 -7.71 17.58 -14.73
CA LEU A 201 -6.52 17.11 -14.02
C LEU A 201 -5.30 18.00 -14.31
N ARG A 202 -5.12 18.44 -15.56
CA ARG A 202 -4.04 19.37 -15.94
C ARG A 202 -4.19 20.73 -15.27
N GLN A 203 -5.42 21.24 -15.16
CA GLN A 203 -5.70 22.51 -14.51
C GLN A 203 -5.53 22.44 -12.98
N LEU A 204 -6.02 21.37 -12.37
CA LEU A 204 -5.92 21.15 -10.92
C LEU A 204 -4.48 20.84 -10.50
N GLY A 205 -3.79 19.99 -11.27
CA GLY A 205 -2.51 19.40 -10.94
C GLY A 205 -2.66 18.10 -10.15
N PRO A 206 -1.83 17.08 -10.41
CA PRO A 206 -1.95 15.75 -9.81
C PRO A 206 -1.77 15.78 -8.29
N LEU A 207 -0.79 16.54 -7.78
CA LEU A 207 -0.55 16.62 -6.34
C LEU A 207 -1.70 17.28 -5.57
N LYS A 208 -2.32 18.31 -6.14
CA LYS A 208 -3.53 18.92 -5.55
C LYS A 208 -4.71 17.95 -5.57
N LEU A 209 -4.85 17.12 -6.61
CA LEU A 209 -5.86 16.07 -6.61
C LEU A 209 -5.62 15.09 -5.43
N LEU A 210 -4.38 14.65 -5.22
CA LEU A 210 -4.01 13.72 -4.15
C LEU A 210 -4.21 14.32 -2.75
N GLU A 211 -3.84 15.59 -2.55
CA GLU A 211 -4.12 16.35 -1.33
C GLU A 211 -5.61 16.39 -1.00
N GLN A 212 -6.48 16.51 -2.00
CA GLN A 212 -7.93 16.54 -1.78
C GLN A 212 -8.55 15.19 -1.41
N VAL A 213 -7.84 14.08 -1.59
CA VAL A 213 -8.35 12.72 -1.34
C VAL A 213 -7.61 11.98 -0.22
N GLY A 214 -6.41 12.44 0.13
CA GLY A 214 -5.72 12.11 1.38
C GLY A 214 -6.43 12.75 2.59
N SER A 215 -6.10 12.29 3.79
CA SER A 215 -6.48 13.02 5.03
C SER A 215 -5.43 14.06 5.39
#